data_AF-A0A942I096-F1
#
_entry.id   AF-A0A942I096-F1
#
_cell.length_a   1.000
_cell.length_b   1.000
_cell.length_c   1.000
_cell.angle_alpha   90.00
_cell.angle_beta   90.00
_cell.angle_gamma   90.00
#
_symmetry.space_group_name_H-M   'P 1'
#
loop_
_entity.id
_entity.type
_entity.pdbx_description
1 polymer ?
#
loop_
_entity_poly.entity_id
_entity_poly.type
_entity_poly.pdbx_seq_one_letter_code
_entity_poly.pdbx_strand_id
1 'polypeptide(L)'
;MVGRRYQADPRLLLSIWKKDGTLWYAEPDDLRAVILAEAAPEELIRSRMGYGYHLIQEALEGKRLSIWSISFIEHGILIQSQNTNSPLKY
;
A
#
# COMPACT_ATOMS: atom_id res chain seq x y z
N MET A 1 33.49 -3.27 -14.46
CA MET A 1 32.14 -3.71 -14.90
C MET A 1 31.15 -3.17 -13.90
N VAL A 2 30.27 -2.27 -14.33
CA VAL A 2 29.31 -1.59 -13.45
C VAL A 2 28.32 -2.63 -12.92
N GLY A 3 28.31 -2.81 -11.60
CA GLY A 3 27.43 -3.77 -10.93
C GLY A 3 25.99 -3.50 -11.32
N ARG A 4 25.28 -4.56 -11.71
CA ARG A 4 23.83 -4.53 -11.93
C ARG A 4 23.19 -4.01 -10.64
N ARG A 5 22.85 -2.72 -10.59
CA ARG A 5 21.93 -2.21 -9.60
C ARG A 5 20.67 -3.02 -9.83
N TYR A 6 20.34 -3.90 -8.88
CA TYR A 6 19.06 -4.58 -8.83
C TYR A 6 18.01 -3.46 -8.86
N GLN A 7 17.48 -3.19 -10.04
CA GLN A 7 16.29 -2.37 -10.21
C GLN A 7 15.13 -3.29 -9.82
N ALA A 8 15.04 -3.60 -8.53
CA ALA A 8 13.86 -4.22 -7.97
C ALA A 8 12.80 -3.12 -8.00
N ASP A 9 12.16 -2.92 -9.16
CA ASP A 9 10.91 -2.19 -9.19
C ASP A 9 9.96 -2.94 -8.27
N PRO A 10 9.47 -2.29 -7.19
CA PRO A 10 8.56 -2.95 -6.28
C PRO A 10 7.33 -3.38 -7.08
N ARG A 11 7.07 -4.69 -7.09
CA ARG A 11 5.88 -5.23 -7.75
C ARG A 11 4.67 -4.79 -6.93
N LEU A 12 3.76 -4.08 -7.59
CA LEU A 12 2.48 -3.73 -6.99
C LEU A 12 1.65 -4.99 -6.78
N LEU A 13 1.15 -5.16 -5.56
CA LEU A 13 0.39 -6.31 -5.10
C LEU A 13 -1.11 -6.10 -5.32
N LEU A 14 -1.59 -4.86 -5.26
CA LEU A 14 -2.99 -4.50 -5.47
C LEU A 14 -3.20 -4.06 -6.92
N SER A 15 -4.24 -4.61 -7.56
CA SER A 15 -4.60 -4.25 -8.94
C SER A 15 -5.38 -2.93 -9.07
N ILE A 16 -5.55 -2.17 -7.98
CA ILE A 16 -6.27 -0.89 -7.98
C ILE A 16 -5.45 0.27 -8.55
N TRP A 17 -4.13 0.11 -8.63
CA TRP A 17 -3.23 1.17 -9.05
C TRP A 17 -3.18 1.29 -10.57
N LYS A 18 -3.50 2.48 -11.05
CA LYS A 18 -3.40 2.92 -12.44
C LYS A 18 -2.11 3.70 -12.62
N LYS A 19 -1.44 3.50 -13.76
CA LYS A 19 -0.19 4.18 -14.10
C LYS A 19 -0.48 5.44 -14.92
N ASP A 20 0.11 6.56 -14.52
CA ASP A 20 0.10 7.82 -15.25
C ASP A 20 1.54 8.33 -15.41
N GLY A 21 2.15 8.02 -16.55
CA GLY A 21 3.57 8.31 -16.81
C GLY A 21 4.51 7.53 -15.88
N THR A 22 5.26 8.24 -15.04
CA THR A 22 6.16 7.67 -14.01
C THR A 22 5.51 7.54 -12.64
N LEU A 23 4.30 8.09 -12.49
CA LEU A 23 3.55 8.09 -11.24
C LEU A 23 2.35 7.15 -11.37
N TRP A 24 1.72 6.91 -10.24
CA TRP A 24 0.64 5.96 -10.09
C TRP A 24 -0.43 6.54 -9.19
N TYR A 25 -1.67 6.15 -9.40
CA TYR A 25 -2.83 6.63 -8.66
C TYR A 25 -3.87 5.53 -8.55
N ALA A 26 -4.77 5.63 -7.58
CA ALA A 26 -5.96 4.79 -7.49
C ALA A 26 -7.18 5.70 -7.37
N GLU A 27 -8.35 5.22 -7.77
CA GLU A 27 -9.58 5.95 -7.45
C GLU A 27 -9.75 5.95 -5.92
N PRO A 28 -10.17 7.08 -5.32
CA PRO A 28 -10.35 7.16 -3.87
C PRO A 28 -11.32 6.11 -3.33
N ASP A 29 -12.38 5.80 -4.09
CA ASP A 29 -13.37 4.79 -3.70
C ASP A 29 -12.80 3.38 -3.70
N ASP A 30 -12.00 3.02 -4.72
CA ASP A 30 -11.34 1.71 -4.81
C ASP A 30 -10.31 1.54 -3.69
N LEU A 31 -9.53 2.59 -3.40
CA LEU A 31 -8.54 2.58 -2.32
C LEU A 31 -9.21 2.47 -0.95
N ARG A 32 -10.32 3.19 -0.73
CA ARG A 32 -11.14 3.04 0.49
C ARG A 32 -11.70 1.63 0.60
N ALA A 33 -12.21 1.05 -0.48
CA ALA A 33 -12.74 -0.31 -0.48
C ALA A 33 -11.69 -1.33 -0.09
N VAL A 34 -10.46 -1.21 -0.60
CA VAL A 34 -9.36 -2.11 -0.21
C VAL A 34 -8.95 -1.89 1.25
N ILE A 35 -8.85 -0.65 1.71
CA ILE A 35 -8.59 -0.36 3.12
C ILE A 35 -9.67 -0.98 4.01
N LEU A 36 -10.95 -0.84 3.67
CA LEU A 36 -12.07 -1.41 4.42
C LEU A 36 -12.13 -2.94 4.36
N ALA A 37 -11.76 -3.54 3.22
CA ALA A 37 -11.78 -4.98 3.02
C ALA A 37 -10.62 -5.69 3.75
N GLU A 38 -9.45 -5.05 3.78
CA GLU A 38 -8.23 -5.59 4.39
C GLU A 38 -8.04 -5.18 5.85
N ALA A 39 -8.72 -4.14 6.33
CA ALA A 39 -8.42 -3.59 7.66
C ALA A 39 -9.49 -3.79 8.72
N ALA A 40 -8.99 -4.30 9.85
CA ALA A 40 -9.33 -3.91 11.22
C ALA A 40 -9.33 -2.36 11.44
N PRO A 41 -9.75 -1.85 12.62
CA PRO A 41 -10.05 -0.43 12.84
C PRO A 41 -8.99 0.56 12.33
N GLU A 42 -9.43 1.70 11.76
CA GLU A 42 -8.61 2.77 11.17
C GLU A 42 -7.42 3.20 12.05
N GLU A 43 -7.59 3.23 13.37
CA GLU A 43 -6.53 3.53 14.34
C GLU A 43 -5.31 2.60 14.23
N LEU A 44 -5.55 1.34 13.88
CA LEU A 44 -4.54 0.29 13.80
C LEU A 44 -3.68 0.46 12.53
N ILE A 45 -4.29 0.90 11.43
CA ILE A 45 -3.58 1.30 10.20
C ILE A 45 -2.70 2.51 10.50
N ARG A 46 -3.26 3.55 11.13
CA ARG A 46 -2.55 4.78 11.46
C ARG A 46 -1.36 4.53 12.39
N SER A 47 -1.54 3.71 13.43
CA SER A 47 -0.50 3.36 14.40
C SER A 47 0.64 2.57 13.76
N ARG A 48 0.34 1.64 12.84
CA ARG A 48 1.36 0.78 12.21
C ARG A 48 2.10 1.44 11.05
N MET A 49 1.40 2.23 10.24
CA MET A 49 2.00 2.83 9.04
C MET A 49 2.83 4.07 9.35
N GLY A 50 2.54 4.77 10.46
CA GLY A 50 3.26 6.00 10.82
C GLY A 50 3.24 7.01 9.66
N TYR A 51 4.42 7.35 9.12
CA TYR A 51 4.56 8.24 7.96
C TYR A 51 3.83 7.72 6.70
N GLY A 52 3.69 6.40 6.53
CA GLY A 52 2.96 5.79 5.42
C GLY A 52 1.46 6.11 5.41
N TYR A 53 0.88 6.50 6.55
CA TYR A 53 -0.52 6.93 6.62
C TYR A 53 -0.74 8.24 5.85
N HIS A 54 0.24 9.15 5.88
CA HIS A 54 0.17 10.39 5.11
C HIS A 54 0.11 10.09 3.61
N LEU A 55 0.85 9.09 3.13
CA LEU A 55 0.83 8.68 1.72
C LEU A 55 -0.54 8.13 1.30
N ILE A 56 -1.24 7.41 2.19
CA ILE A 56 -2.63 6.99 1.94
C ILE A 56 -3.53 8.21 1.79
N GLN A 57 -3.42 9.19 2.70
CA GLN A 57 -4.24 10.41 2.63
C GLN A 57 -3.97 11.17 1.34
N GLU A 58 -2.70 11.28 0.92
CA GLU A 58 -2.34 11.89 -0.35
C GLU A 58 -2.94 11.14 -1.55
N ALA A 59 -2.91 9.81 -1.56
CA ALA A 59 -3.55 9.01 -2.59
C ALA A 59 -5.08 9.21 -2.61
N LEU A 60 -5.73 9.30 -1.43
CA LEU A 60 -7.16 9.56 -1.30
C LEU A 60 -7.56 10.99 -1.70
N GLU A 61 -6.64 11.96 -1.60
CA GLU A 61 -6.77 13.30 -2.18
C GLU A 61 -6.59 13.31 -3.71
N GLY A 62 -6.32 12.15 -4.32
CA GLY A 62 -6.09 12.01 -5.76
C GLY A 62 -4.67 12.40 -6.20
N LYS A 63 -3.72 12.54 -5.27
CA LYS A 63 -2.32 12.78 -5.62
C LYS A 63 -1.72 11.53 -6.26
N ARG A 64 -0.91 11.76 -7.29
CA ARG A 64 -0.15 10.72 -7.98
C ARG A 64 1.14 10.47 -7.21
N LEU A 65 1.38 9.22 -6.87
CA LEU A 65 2.49 8.80 -6.04
C LEU A 65 3.51 7.99 -6.83
N SER A 66 4.74 7.91 -6.30
CA SER A 66 5.77 7.06 -6.86
C SER A 66 5.48 5.57 -6.58
N ILE A 67 6.05 4.68 -7.38
CA ILE A 67 5.93 3.23 -7.17
C ILE A 67 6.44 2.79 -5.78
N TRP A 68 7.44 3.49 -5.25
CA TRP A 68 7.98 3.25 -3.90
C TRP A 68 6.98 3.65 -2.80
N SER A 69 6.33 4.81 -2.97
CA SER A 69 5.28 5.28 -2.06
C SER A 69 4.11 4.29 -2.02
N ILE A 70 3.73 3.76 -3.17
CA ILE A 70 2.67 2.75 -3.26
C ILE A 70 3.10 1.45 -2.61
N SER A 71 4.32 0.98 -2.87
CA SER A 71 4.85 -0.22 -2.23
C SER A 71 4.74 -0.12 -0.70
N PHE A 72 5.09 1.04 -0.12
CA PHE A 72 4.88 1.29 1.31
C PHE A 72 3.41 1.23 1.73
N ILE A 73 2.49 1.76 0.92
CA ILE A 73 1.05 1.70 1.19
C ILE A 73 0.57 0.25 1.22
N GLU A 74 0.89 -0.51 0.17
CA GLU A 74 0.48 -1.91 0.03
C GLU A 74 1.05 -2.79 1.14
N HIS A 75 2.31 -2.61 1.51
CA HIS A 75 2.90 -3.31 2.64
C HIS A 75 2.17 -3.01 3.94
N GLY A 76 1.77 -1.76 4.19
CA GLY A 76 1.02 -1.39 5.39
C GLY A 76 -0.38 -2.00 5.44
N ILE A 77 -1.06 -2.09 4.30
CA ILE A 77 -2.40 -2.68 4.17
C ILE A 77 -2.33 -4.22 4.31
N LEU A 78 -1.45 -4.87 3.55
CA LEU A 78 -1.42 -6.33 3.40
C LEU A 78 -0.76 -7.09 4.56
N ILE A 79 -0.10 -6.40 5.51
CA ILE A 79 0.40 -7.03 6.75
C ILE A 79 -0.72 -7.74 7.53
N GLN A 80 -2.01 -7.35 7.37
CA GLN A 80 -3.13 -8.08 7.97
C GLN A 80 -3.38 -9.44 7.32
N SER A 81 -3.45 -9.51 5.99
CA SER A 81 -3.73 -10.75 5.23
C SER A 81 -2.77 -11.90 5.57
N GLN A 82 -1.51 -11.58 5.86
CA GLN A 82 -0.52 -12.59 6.25
C GLN A 82 -0.61 -13.03 7.71
N ASN A 83 -1.15 -12.19 8.60
CA ASN A 83 -1.21 -12.49 10.04
C ASN A 83 -2.54 -13.14 10.47
N THR A 84 -3.60 -13.01 9.68
CA THR A 84 -4.90 -13.69 9.92
C THR A 84 -4.88 -15.19 9.63
N ASN A 85 -3.82 -15.72 9.02
CA ASN A 85 -3.64 -17.17 8.77
C ASN A 85 -2.88 -17.92 9.87
N SER A 86 -2.55 -17.29 11.00
CA SER A 86 -2.12 -18.02 12.19
C SER A 86 -3.34 -18.26 13.08
N PRO A 87 -3.97 -19.47 13.05
CA PRO A 87 -4.90 -19.81 14.12
C PRO A 87 -4.08 -19.82 15.41
N LEU A 88 -4.34 -18.84 16.28
CA LEU A 88 -3.86 -18.87 17.65
C LEU A 88 -4.38 -20.18 18.26
N LYS A 89 -3.51 -21.19 18.32
CA LYS A 89 -3.75 -22.40 19.10
C LYS A 89 -3.67 -21.99 20.57
N TYR A 90 -4.81 -22.02 21.24
CA TYR A 90 -4.91 -22.03 22.70
C TYR A 90 -4.21 -23.26 23.28
#